data_AF-A0A9P4Y6D8-F1
#
_entry.id   AF-A0A9P4Y6D8-F1
#
_cell.length_a   1.000
_cell.length_b   1.000
_cell.length_c   1.000
_cell.angle_alpha   90.00
_cell.angle_beta   90.00
_cell.angle_gamma   90.00
#
_symmetry.space_group_name_H-M   'P 1'
#
loop_
_entity.id
_entity.type
_entity.pdbx_description
1 polymer ?
#
loop_
_entity_poly.entity_id
_entity_poly.type
_entity_poly.pdbx_seq_one_letter_code
_entity_poly.pdbx_strand_id
1 'polypeptide(L)'
;METTYQYLVALLTVAVLMAASVYAYNEGYMDPLIEKFGVYFMKAEAEAEAKKMEAEGLKRGEDFLDSELKGNQQADEIVAGVGSFGKLKKNL
;
A
#
# COMPACT_ATOMS: atom_id res chain seq x y z
N MET A 1 2.34 31.47 31.39
CA MET A 1 3.28 30.39 31.77
C MET A 1 2.64 29.02 31.55
N GLU A 2 1.43 28.77 32.04
CA GLU A 2 0.71 27.49 31.90
C GLU A 2 0.48 27.04 30.44
N THR A 3 0.05 27.96 29.57
CA THR A 3 -0.13 27.69 28.13
C THR A 3 1.17 27.36 27.41
N THR A 4 2.29 27.97 27.77
CA THR A 4 3.61 27.67 27.18
C THR A 4 4.06 26.24 27.49
N TYR A 5 3.87 25.78 28.73
CA TYR A 5 4.14 24.39 29.10
C TYR A 5 3.20 23.42 28.38
N GLN A 6 1.93 23.76 28.24
CA GLN A 6 0.97 22.93 27.52
C GLN A 6 1.35 22.78 26.03
N TYR A 7 1.79 23.86 25.37
CA TYR A 7 2.31 23.80 24.00
C TYR A 7 3.59 22.96 23.91
N LEU A 8 4.53 23.12 24.83
CA LEU A 8 5.75 22.32 24.86
C LEU A 8 5.46 20.84 25.03
N VAL A 9 4.56 20.47 25.95
CA VAL A 9 4.15 19.08 26.17
C VAL A 9 3.45 18.52 24.92
N ALA A 10 2.56 19.29 24.29
CA ALA A 10 1.90 18.86 23.05
C ALA A 10 2.92 18.62 21.93
N LEU A 11 3.88 19.54 21.75
CA LEU A 11 4.90 19.45 20.70
C LEU A 11 5.84 18.26 20.95
N LEU A 12 6.22 18.03 22.21
CA LEU A 12 7.05 16.89 22.62
C LEU A 12 6.31 15.57 22.43
N THR A 13 5.00 15.53 22.73
CA THR A 13 4.15 14.35 22.47
C THR A 13 4.08 14.04 20.99
N VAL A 14 3.84 15.05 20.14
CA VAL A 14 3.83 14.89 18.68
C VAL A 14 5.19 14.41 18.17
N ALA A 15 6.30 14.96 18.66
CA ALA A 15 7.65 14.54 18.28
C ALA A 15 7.92 13.07 18.63
N VAL A 16 7.51 12.62 19.82
CA VAL A 16 7.65 11.22 20.26
C VAL A 16 6.79 10.30 19.39
N LEU A 17 5.55 10.68 19.09
CA LEU A 17 4.67 9.90 18.22
C LEU A 17 5.24 9.77 16.81
N MET A 18 5.79 10.86 16.24
CA MET A 18 6.44 10.80 14.93
C MET A 18 7.67 9.90 14.96
N ALA A 19 8.54 10.02 15.96
CA ALA A 19 9.72 9.18 16.10
C ALA A 19 9.36 7.69 16.24
N ALA A 20 8.36 7.38 17.07
CA ALA A 20 7.84 6.02 17.25
C ALA A 20 7.22 5.47 15.96
N SER A 21 6.51 6.31 15.19
CA SER A 21 5.91 5.91 13.91
C SER A 21 6.97 5.61 12.85
N VAL A 22 8.02 6.44 12.75
CA VAL A 22 9.16 6.22 11.84
C VAL A 22 9.92 4.96 12.23
N TYR A 23 10.14 4.76 13.53
CA TYR A 23 10.77 3.53 14.03
C TYR A 23 9.93 2.29 13.69
N ALA A 24 8.62 2.32 13.97
CA ALA A 24 7.72 1.20 13.65
C ALA A 24 7.63 0.91 12.14
N TYR A 25 7.74 1.95 11.29
CA TYR A 25 7.82 1.78 9.83
C TYR A 25 9.15 1.13 9.41
N ASN A 26 10.28 1.58 9.96
CA ASN A 26 11.60 1.04 9.62
C ASN A 26 11.82 -0.39 10.15
N GLU A 27 11.22 -0.74 11.28
CA GLU A 27 11.34 -2.07 11.89
C GLU A 27 10.33 -3.08 11.32
N GLY A 28 9.54 -2.66 10.34
CA GLY A 28 8.66 -3.55 9.61
C GLY A 28 7.36 -3.92 10.32
N TYR A 29 7.02 -3.28 11.45
CA TYR A 29 5.74 -3.57 12.13
C TYR A 29 4.52 -3.21 11.27
N MET A 30 4.68 -2.27 10.33
CA MET A 30 3.64 -1.87 9.38
C MET A 30 3.60 -2.75 8.12
N ASP A 31 4.56 -3.65 7.92
CA ASP A 31 4.68 -4.48 6.73
C ASP A 31 3.45 -5.31 6.38
N PRO A 32 2.89 -6.11 7.29
CA PRO A 32 1.68 -6.88 6.99
C PRO A 32 0.47 -5.98 6.73
N LEU A 33 0.48 -4.73 7.20
CA LEU A 33 -0.57 -3.76 6.91
C LEU A 33 -0.36 -3.12 5.53
N ILE A 34 0.85 -2.67 5.20
CA ILE A 34 1.18 -2.10 3.90
C ILE A 34 0.98 -3.14 2.80
N GLU A 35 1.33 -4.41 3.04
CA GLU A 35 1.08 -5.49 2.10
C GLU A 35 -0.42 -5.71 1.89
N LYS A 36 -1.22 -5.78 2.96
CA LYS A 36 -2.68 -5.93 2.84
C LYS A 36 -3.36 -4.75 2.18
N PHE A 37 -2.98 -3.52 2.54
CA PHE A 37 -3.55 -2.30 1.96
C PHE A 37 -3.07 -2.10 0.52
N GLY A 38 -1.81 -2.38 0.23
CA GLY A 38 -1.24 -2.33 -1.12
C GLY A 38 -1.90 -3.34 -2.04
N VAL A 39 -2.04 -4.61 -1.62
CA VAL A 39 -2.75 -5.64 -2.37
C VAL A 39 -4.22 -5.27 -2.58
N TYR A 40 -4.87 -4.69 -1.58
CA TYR A 40 -6.26 -4.24 -1.72
C TYR A 40 -6.38 -3.09 -2.73
N PHE A 41 -5.47 -2.12 -2.69
CA PHE A 41 -5.45 -0.99 -3.62
C PHE A 41 -5.16 -1.45 -5.06
N MET A 42 -4.19 -2.34 -5.24
CA MET A 42 -3.85 -2.89 -6.56
C MET A 42 -4.97 -3.77 -7.13
N LYS A 43 -5.68 -4.53 -6.30
CA LYS A 43 -6.90 -5.25 -6.73
C LYS A 43 -8.01 -4.28 -7.12
N ALA A 44 -8.17 -3.18 -6.40
CA ALA A 44 -9.15 -2.14 -6.75
C ALA A 44 -8.78 -1.45 -8.07
N GLU A 45 -7.49 -1.16 -8.31
CA GLU A 45 -7.01 -0.67 -9.60
C GLU A 45 -7.25 -1.68 -10.72
N ALA A 46 -7.01 -2.98 -10.48
CA ALA A 46 -7.29 -4.03 -11.44
C ALA A 46 -8.78 -4.10 -11.79
N GLU A 47 -9.66 -3.98 -10.81
CA GLU A 47 -11.11 -3.98 -11.05
C GLU A 47 -11.57 -2.73 -11.80
N ALA A 48 -10.95 -1.58 -11.54
CA ALA A 48 -11.20 -0.35 -12.29
C ALA A 48 -10.70 -0.43 -13.74
N GLU A 49 -9.54 -1.07 -13.96
CA GLU A 49 -8.98 -1.33 -15.30
C GLU A 49 -9.85 -2.30 -16.08
N ALA A 50 -10.33 -3.38 -15.44
CA ALA A 50 -11.29 -4.32 -16.03
C ALA A 50 -12.58 -3.61 -16.45
N LYS A 51 -13.14 -2.74 -15.59
CA LYS A 51 -14.34 -1.96 -15.92
C LYS A 51 -14.11 -0.98 -17.07
N LYS A 52 -12.89 -0.43 -17.21
CA LYS A 52 -12.52 0.38 -18.38
C LYS A 52 -12.48 -0.45 -19.65
N MET A 53 -11.86 -1.63 -19.62
CA MET A 53 -11.80 -2.54 -20.77
C MET A 53 -13.21 -3.02 -21.17
N GLU A 54 -14.07 -3.32 -20.19
CA GLU A 54 -15.48 -3.62 -20.42
C GLU A 54 -16.24 -2.43 -21.03
N ALA A 55 -15.95 -1.21 -20.58
CA ALA A 55 -16.52 0.01 -21.17
C ALA A 55 -16.03 0.29 -22.60
N GLU A 56 -14.82 -0.16 -22.94
CA GLU A 56 -14.25 -0.14 -24.30
C GLU A 56 -14.78 -1.29 -25.18
N GLY A 57 -15.62 -2.17 -24.62
CA GLY A 57 -16.32 -3.24 -25.33
C GLY A 57 -15.60 -4.59 -25.33
N LEU A 58 -14.50 -4.73 -24.58
CA LEU A 58 -13.79 -5.99 -24.39
C LEU A 58 -14.50 -6.83 -23.32
N LYS A 59 -14.62 -8.14 -23.52
CA LYS A 59 -15.24 -9.03 -22.52
C LYS A 59 -14.21 -9.71 -21.63
N ARG A 60 -14.39 -9.55 -20.33
CA ARG A 60 -13.63 -10.25 -19.29
C ARG A 60 -13.81 -11.77 -19.45
N GLY A 61 -12.72 -12.50 -19.60
CA GLY A 61 -12.69 -13.97 -19.77
C GLY A 61 -12.81 -14.49 -21.21
N GLU A 62 -13.23 -13.67 -22.17
CA GLU A 62 -13.19 -14.00 -23.62
C GLU A 62 -12.04 -13.25 -24.31
N ASP A 63 -11.91 -11.93 -24.09
CA ASP A 63 -10.94 -11.06 -24.76
C ASP A 63 -9.74 -10.69 -23.88
N PHE A 64 -9.89 -10.73 -22.56
CA PHE A 64 -8.80 -10.50 -21.60
C PHE A 64 -9.02 -11.29 -20.31
N LEU A 65 -7.94 -11.82 -19.74
CA LEU A 65 -7.97 -12.55 -18.47
C LEU A 65 -7.64 -11.62 -17.29
N ASP A 66 -8.17 -11.95 -16.11
CA ASP A 66 -7.86 -11.19 -14.88
C ASP A 66 -6.37 -11.20 -14.52
N SER A 67 -5.66 -12.24 -14.93
CA SER A 67 -4.21 -12.39 -14.77
C SER A 67 -3.41 -11.41 -15.64
N GLU A 68 -4.04 -10.81 -16.66
CA GLU A 68 -3.42 -9.84 -17.56
C GLU A 68 -3.61 -8.39 -17.09
N LEU A 69 -4.48 -8.16 -16.10
CA LEU A 69 -4.69 -6.84 -15.51
C LEU A 69 -3.45 -6.42 -14.72
N LYS A 70 -2.93 -5.21 -14.97
CA LYS A 70 -1.70 -4.73 -14.35
C LYS A 70 -1.77 -4.71 -12.84
N GLY A 71 -2.91 -4.30 -12.28
CA GLY A 71 -3.12 -4.29 -10.83
C GLY A 71 -3.05 -5.69 -10.20
N ASN A 72 -3.53 -6.73 -10.90
CA ASN A 72 -3.42 -8.11 -10.42
C ASN A 72 -1.99 -8.64 -10.54
N GLN A 73 -1.28 -8.30 -11.63
CA GLN A 73 0.14 -8.64 -11.78
C GLN A 73 1.01 -8.00 -10.70
N GLN A 74 0.77 -6.73 -10.39
CA GLN A 74 1.49 -6.04 -9.31
C GLN A 74 1.17 -6.62 -7.92
N ALA A 75 -0.09 -7.01 -7.68
CA ALA A 75 -0.47 -7.71 -6.45
C ALA A 75 0.24 -9.06 -6.30
N ASP A 76 0.29 -9.85 -7.38
CA ASP A 76 1.00 -11.14 -7.40
C ASP A 76 2.52 -10.96 -7.27
N GLU A 77 3.11 -9.91 -7.83
CA GLU A 77 4.52 -9.56 -7.66
C GLU A 77 4.88 -9.25 -6.19
N ILE A 78 4.01 -8.54 -5.46
CA ILE A 78 4.19 -8.28 -4.02
C ILE A 78 4.09 -9.59 -3.23
N VAL A 79 3.06 -10.41 -3.48
CA VAL A 79 2.87 -11.69 -2.79
C VAL A 79 4.05 -12.64 -3.07
N ALA A 80 4.50 -12.73 -4.31
CA ALA A 80 5.62 -13.56 -4.73
C ALA A 80 6.99 -12.99 -4.29
N GLY A 81 7.08 -11.71 -3.92
CA GLY A 81 8.33 -11.05 -3.55
C GLY A 81 9.28 -10.83 -4.74
N VAL A 82 8.73 -10.67 -5.95
CA VAL A 82 9.48 -10.51 -7.21
C VAL A 82 9.19 -9.12 -7.80
N GLY A 83 10.12 -8.54 -8.57
CA GLY A 83 9.94 -7.22 -9.20
C GLY A 83 10.34 -6.01 -8.32
N SER A 84 10.11 -4.78 -8.81
CA SER A 84 10.42 -3.55 -8.08
C SER A 84 9.60 -3.40 -6.79
N PHE A 85 8.39 -3.95 -6.76
CA PHE A 85 7.54 -3.99 -5.57
C PHE A 85 7.84 -5.19 -4.66
N GLY A 86 8.31 -6.32 -5.19
CA GLY A 86 8.86 -7.41 -4.37
C GLY A 86 10.09 -7.04 -3.55
N LYS A 87 10.81 -5.98 -3.95
CA LYS A 87 11.89 -5.38 -3.13
C LYS A 87 11.40 -4.67 -1.87
N LEU A 88 10.11 -4.33 -1.75
CA LEU A 88 9.53 -3.94 -0.47
C LEU A 88 9.67 -5.15 0.47
N LYS A 89 9.10 -6.30 0.10
CA LYS A 89 9.20 -7.56 0.87
C LYS A 89 10.63 -8.01 1.22
N LYS A 90 11.63 -7.58 0.44
CA LYS A 90 13.04 -8.00 0.56
C LYS A 90 13.95 -7.00 1.29
N ASN A 91 13.51 -5.74 1.44
CA ASN A 91 14.17 -4.73 2.27
C ASN A 91 13.44 -4.48 3.60
N LEU A 92 12.37 -5.24 3.82
CA LEU A 92 11.82 -5.61 5.12
C LEU A 92 12.69 -6.67 5.78
#